data_AF-A0A7S1XG04-F1
#
_entry.id   AF-A0A7S1XG04-F1
#
_cell.length_a   1.000
_cell.length_b   1.000
_cell.length_c   1.000
_cell.angle_alpha   90.00
_cell.angle_beta   90.00
_cell.angle_gamma   90.00
#
_symmetry.space_group_name_H-M   'P 1'
#
loop_
_entity.id
_entity.type
_entity.pdbx_description
1 polymer ?
#
loop_
_entity_poly.entity_id
_entity_poly.type
_entity_poly.pdbx_seq_one_letter_code
_entity_poly.pdbx_strand_id
1 'polypeptide(L)'
;CRNPKLQHEKGSVLIAACKRMVLERSCAWKLKSDKIQKELVAEVQSEARDIEDLARLVGQHQACPFYVSREAQVDADIVFVPYNYVLDPVSRDGLLIDLVNDVIIFDEAHNVQ
;
A
#
# COMPACT_ATOMS: atom_id res chain seq x y z
N CYS A 1 -9.56 1.09 -0.69
CA CYS A 1 -9.83 0.64 0.70
C CYS A 1 -10.86 -0.48 0.67
N ARG A 2 -10.69 -1.57 1.43
CA ARG A 2 -11.67 -2.68 1.49
C ARG A 2 -12.49 -2.73 2.80
N ASN A 3 -12.13 -1.94 3.81
CA ASN A 3 -12.88 -1.88 5.08
C ASN A 3 -14.30 -1.31 4.82
N PRO A 4 -15.39 -2.07 5.07
CA PRO A 4 -16.77 -1.63 4.79
C PRO A 4 -17.13 -0.29 5.43
N LYS A 5 -16.57 0.03 6.61
CA LYS A 5 -16.81 1.31 7.30
C LYS A 5 -16.27 2.52 6.55
N LEU A 6 -15.36 2.32 5.60
CA LEU A 6 -14.65 3.37 4.87
C LEU A 6 -14.85 3.28 3.34
N GLN A 7 -15.61 2.30 2.83
CA GLN A 7 -15.76 2.12 1.38
C GLN A 7 -16.50 3.27 0.69
N HIS A 8 -17.31 4.02 1.44
CA HIS A 8 -18.05 5.18 0.93
C HIS A 8 -17.21 6.47 0.91
N GLU A 9 -16.10 6.50 1.64
CA GLU A 9 -15.23 7.66 1.75
C GLU A 9 -14.23 7.70 0.60
N LYS A 10 -13.85 8.91 0.16
CA LYS A 10 -12.88 9.12 -0.93
C LYS A 10 -11.87 10.22 -0.58
N GLY A 11 -10.75 10.23 -1.29
CA GLY A 11 -9.74 11.29 -1.21
C GLY A 11 -9.22 11.54 0.21
N SER A 12 -9.08 12.82 0.56
CA SER A 12 -8.57 13.26 1.87
C SER A 12 -9.42 12.78 3.05
N VAL A 13 -10.75 12.68 2.88
CA VAL A 13 -11.66 12.21 3.92
C VAL A 13 -11.40 10.74 4.25
N LEU A 14 -11.25 9.90 3.23
CA LEU A 14 -10.86 8.49 3.40
C LEU A 14 -9.51 8.37 4.12
N ILE A 15 -8.52 9.17 3.73
CA ILE A 15 -7.18 9.14 4.32
C ILE A 15 -7.25 9.52 5.81
N ALA A 16 -7.94 10.60 6.15
CA ALA A 16 -8.09 11.06 7.53
C ALA A 16 -8.83 10.01 8.39
N ALA A 17 -9.93 9.44 7.88
CA ALA A 17 -10.67 8.40 8.57
C ALA A 17 -9.85 7.11 8.75
N CYS A 18 -9.09 6.70 7.73
CA CYS A 18 -8.18 5.56 7.81
C CYS A 18 -7.10 5.77 8.89
N LYS A 19 -6.40 6.92 8.85
CA LYS A 19 -5.37 7.27 9.84
C LYS A 19 -5.93 7.25 11.26
N ARG A 20 -7.10 7.86 11.48
CA ARG A 20 -7.78 7.85 12.78
C ARG A 20 -8.10 6.43 13.26
N MET A 21 -8.73 5.61 12.41
CA MET A 21 -9.07 4.23 12.79
C MET A 21 -7.85 3.35 13.06
N VAL A 22 -6.73 3.58 12.36
CA VAL A 22 -5.48 2.86 12.62
C VAL A 22 -4.87 3.30 13.95
N LEU A 23 -4.83 4.60 14.22
CA LEU A 23 -4.33 5.16 15.48
C LEU A 23 -5.13 4.66 16.69
N GLU A 24 -6.47 4.66 16.58
CA GLU A 24 -7.39 4.14 17.59
C GLU A 24 -7.42 2.60 17.66
N ARG A 25 -6.64 1.91 16.80
CA ARG A 25 -6.66 0.45 16.65
C ARG A 25 -8.07 -0.12 16.42
N SER A 26 -8.93 0.64 15.75
CA SER A 26 -10.32 0.27 15.46
C SER A 26 -10.52 -0.26 14.02
N CYS A 27 -9.48 -0.22 13.18
CA CYS A 27 -9.49 -0.82 11.85
C CYS A 27 -9.21 -2.33 11.90
N ALA A 28 -10.27 -3.14 11.91
CA ALA A 28 -10.17 -4.61 11.94
C ALA A 28 -9.32 -5.18 10.79
N TRP A 29 -9.37 -4.54 9.62
CA TRP A 29 -8.63 -4.97 8.42
C TRP A 29 -7.11 -4.80 8.57
N LYS A 30 -6.66 -3.68 9.16
CA LYS A 30 -5.25 -3.47 9.49
C LYS A 30 -4.81 -4.40 10.62
N LEU A 31 -5.62 -4.53 11.68
CA LEU A 31 -5.32 -5.48 12.75
C LEU A 31 -5.20 -6.93 12.24
N LYS A 32 -6.01 -7.29 11.23
CA LYS A 32 -5.91 -8.60 10.58
C LYS A 32 -4.62 -8.71 9.78
N SER A 33 -4.27 -7.70 8.95
CA SER A 33 -2.99 -7.65 8.24
C SER A 33 -1.80 -7.88 9.18
N ASP A 34 -1.76 -7.23 10.33
CA ASP A 34 -0.65 -7.34 11.28
C ASP A 34 -0.50 -8.76 11.87
N LYS A 35 -1.59 -9.51 11.96
CA LYS A 35 -1.59 -10.87 12.52
C LYS A 35 -1.10 -11.94 11.54
N ILE A 36 -1.35 -11.75 10.24
CA ILE A 36 -1.06 -12.74 9.19
C ILE A 36 -0.15 -12.15 8.10
N GLN A 37 0.68 -11.17 8.50
CA GLN A 37 1.50 -10.38 7.58
C GLN A 37 2.45 -11.28 6.79
N LYS A 38 3.14 -12.20 7.47
CA LYS A 38 4.16 -13.06 6.85
C LYS A 38 3.55 -13.96 5.77
N GLU A 39 2.43 -14.60 6.08
CA GLU A 39 1.76 -15.51 5.15
C GLU A 39 1.22 -14.75 3.93
N LEU A 40 0.57 -13.61 4.16
CA LEU A 40 0.01 -12.81 3.05
C LEU A 40 1.08 -12.16 2.18
N VAL A 41 2.18 -11.69 2.75
CA VAL A 41 3.28 -11.10 1.95
C VAL A 41 3.88 -12.16 1.03
N ALA A 42 4.16 -13.36 1.56
CA ALA A 42 4.67 -14.47 0.75
C ALA A 42 3.69 -14.86 -0.37
N GLU A 43 2.39 -14.91 -0.08
CA GLU A 43 1.37 -15.21 -1.07
C GLU A 43 1.25 -14.11 -2.14
N VAL A 44 1.33 -12.83 -1.75
CA VAL A 44 1.33 -11.69 -2.66
C VAL A 44 2.55 -11.72 -3.58
N GLN A 45 3.74 -12.06 -3.07
CA GLN A 45 4.98 -12.13 -3.84
C GLN A 45 5.10 -13.37 -4.74
N SER A 46 4.29 -14.40 -4.52
CA SER A 46 4.37 -15.65 -5.30
C SER A 46 4.01 -15.51 -6.78
N GLU A 47 3.29 -14.47 -7.16
CA GLU A 47 2.79 -14.24 -8.50
C GLU A 47 2.59 -12.75 -8.76
N ALA A 48 2.98 -12.29 -9.95
CA ALA A 48 2.72 -10.93 -10.37
C ALA A 48 1.22 -10.72 -10.59
N ARG A 49 0.62 -9.83 -9.80
CA ARG A 49 -0.81 -9.49 -9.85
C ARG A 49 -0.98 -8.00 -10.05
N ASP A 50 -2.04 -7.61 -10.75
CA ASP A 50 -2.46 -6.22 -10.77
C ASP A 50 -3.05 -5.79 -9.41
N ILE A 51 -3.35 -4.50 -9.28
CA ILE A 51 -3.84 -3.93 -8.02
C ILE A 51 -5.24 -4.45 -7.65
N GLU A 52 -6.08 -4.77 -8.64
CA GLU A 52 -7.42 -5.31 -8.44
C GLU A 52 -7.39 -6.73 -7.88
N ASP A 53 -6.52 -7.58 -8.43
CA ASP A 53 -6.34 -8.98 -8.06
C ASP A 53 -5.64 -9.10 -6.71
N LEU A 54 -4.60 -8.30 -6.45
CA LEU A 54 -3.99 -8.19 -5.11
C LEU A 54 -5.04 -7.78 -4.07
N ALA A 55 -5.85 -6.76 -4.38
CA ALA A 55 -6.89 -6.30 -3.47
C ALA A 55 -8.03 -7.32 -3.28
N ARG A 56 -8.22 -8.25 -4.22
CA ARG A 56 -9.18 -9.36 -4.11
C ARG A 56 -8.60 -10.47 -3.24
N LEU A 57 -7.39 -10.92 -3.52
CA LEU A 57 -6.64 -11.92 -2.76
C LEU A 57 -6.60 -11.56 -1.28
N VAL A 58 -5.98 -10.43 -0.95
CA VAL A 58 -5.84 -9.96 0.44
C VAL A 58 -7.21 -9.73 1.09
N GLY A 59 -8.21 -9.36 0.28
CA GLY A 59 -9.59 -9.18 0.70
C GLY A 59 -10.29 -10.46 1.16
N GLN A 60 -9.95 -11.63 0.59
CA GLN A 60 -10.48 -12.93 1.01
C GLN A 60 -10.10 -13.25 2.47
N HIS A 61 -8.96 -12.74 2.93
CA HIS A 61 -8.49 -12.89 4.31
C HIS A 61 -8.99 -11.79 5.26
N GLN A 62 -9.84 -10.87 4.76
CA GLN A 62 -10.29 -9.67 5.48
C GLN A 62 -9.12 -8.81 6.00
N ALA A 63 -7.98 -8.86 5.30
CA ALA A 63 -6.80 -8.06 5.60
C ALA A 63 -6.77 -6.81 4.71
N CYS A 64 -6.11 -5.75 5.17
CA CYS A 64 -6.01 -4.48 4.46
C CYS A 64 -5.00 -4.58 3.29
N PRO A 65 -5.45 -4.46 2.01
CA PRO A 65 -4.54 -4.54 0.86
C PRO A 65 -3.44 -3.49 0.89
N PHE A 66 -3.76 -2.25 1.30
CA PHE A 66 -2.79 -1.15 1.38
C PHE A 66 -1.61 -1.48 2.28
N TYR A 67 -1.86 -2.03 3.47
CA TYR A 67 -0.77 -2.36 4.38
C TYR A 67 -0.01 -3.61 3.92
N VAL A 68 -0.70 -4.62 3.38
CA VAL A 68 0.00 -5.82 2.88
C VAL A 68 0.90 -5.48 1.69
N SER A 69 0.41 -4.70 0.71
CA SER A 69 1.23 -4.29 -0.44
C SER A 69 2.39 -3.41 -0.01
N ARG A 70 2.19 -2.53 0.98
CA ARG A 70 3.24 -1.66 1.50
C ARG A 70 4.38 -2.45 2.15
N GLU A 71 4.06 -3.54 2.85
CA GLU A 71 5.09 -4.41 3.46
C GLU A 71 5.73 -5.33 2.41
N ALA A 72 4.96 -5.82 1.44
CA ALA A 72 5.48 -6.67 0.36
C ALA A 72 6.46 -5.94 -0.58
N GLN A 73 6.32 -4.61 -0.72
CA GLN A 73 7.20 -3.82 -1.59
C GLN A 73 8.66 -3.76 -1.09
N VAL A 74 8.89 -3.98 0.22
CA VAL A 74 10.22 -3.84 0.84
C VAL A 74 11.23 -4.81 0.24
N ASP A 75 10.76 -6.00 -0.14
CA ASP A 75 11.57 -7.04 -0.77
C ASP A 75 11.23 -7.23 -2.27
N ALA A 76 10.60 -6.24 -2.90
CA ALA A 76 10.22 -6.33 -4.31
C ALA A 76 11.35 -5.87 -5.23
N ASP A 77 11.57 -6.59 -6.34
CA ASP A 77 12.59 -6.22 -7.35
C ASP A 77 12.21 -4.96 -8.15
N ILE A 78 10.90 -4.74 -8.35
CA ILE A 78 10.36 -3.62 -9.13
C ILE A 78 9.12 -3.08 -8.42
N VAL A 79 9.09 -1.77 -8.17
CA VAL A 79 7.94 -1.08 -7.58
C VAL A 79 7.45 0.00 -8.54
N PHE A 80 6.19 -0.12 -8.95
CA PHE A 80 5.50 0.91 -9.74
C PHE A 80 4.89 1.94 -8.80
N VAL A 81 5.37 3.19 -8.86
CA VAL A 81 4.83 4.29 -8.04
C VAL A 81 4.63 5.56 -8.88
N PRO A 82 3.63 6.38 -8.56
CA PRO A 82 3.53 7.73 -9.09
C PRO A 82 4.76 8.59 -8.75
N TYR A 83 5.23 9.43 -9.68
CA TYR A 83 6.44 10.25 -9.48
C TYR A 83 6.36 11.16 -8.25
N ASN A 84 5.17 11.66 -7.90
CA ASN A 84 4.97 12.50 -6.72
C ASN A 84 5.28 11.77 -5.42
N TYR A 85 5.18 10.44 -5.36
CA TYR A 85 5.53 9.66 -4.17
C TYR A 85 7.03 9.48 -4.00
N VAL A 86 7.80 9.60 -5.08
CA VAL A 86 9.27 9.61 -5.04
C VAL A 86 9.78 11.00 -4.66
N LEU A 87 9.15 12.05 -5.20
CA LEU A 87 9.61 13.43 -5.04
C LEU A 87 9.20 14.08 -3.72
N ASP A 88 8.03 13.74 -3.16
CA ASP A 88 7.58 14.26 -1.87
C ASP A 88 8.14 13.42 -0.71
N PRO A 89 9.03 13.96 0.14
CA PRO A 89 9.62 13.21 1.25
C PRO A 89 8.56 12.65 2.23
N VAL A 90 7.46 13.38 2.44
CA VAL A 90 6.41 12.95 3.37
C VAL A 90 5.69 11.70 2.85
N SER A 91 5.38 11.68 1.56
CA SER A 91 4.77 10.52 0.89
C SER A 91 5.73 9.33 0.87
N ARG A 92 7.01 9.57 0.58
CA ARG A 92 8.06 8.56 0.53
C ARG A 92 8.23 7.84 1.87
N ASP A 93 8.37 8.60 2.95
CA ASP A 93 8.53 8.06 4.31
C ASP A 93 7.28 7.27 4.74
N GLY A 94 6.09 7.75 4.37
CA GLY A 94 4.82 7.08 4.69
C GLY A 94 4.61 5.74 3.97
N LEU A 95 5.27 5.57 2.83
CA LEU A 95 5.21 4.36 2.00
C LEU A 95 6.39 3.43 2.20
N LEU A 96 7.38 3.73 3.06
CA LEU A 96 8.58 2.91 3.23
C LEU A 96 9.39 2.77 1.93
N ILE A 97 9.39 3.80 1.09
CA ILE A 97 10.20 3.84 -0.12
C ILE A 97 11.58 4.39 0.27
N ASP A 98 12.58 3.52 0.36
CA ASP A 98 13.99 3.92 0.48
C ASP A 98 14.63 3.85 -0.91
N LEU A 99 15.33 4.91 -1.32
CA LEU A 99 15.93 4.99 -2.66
C LEU A 99 17.44 4.69 -2.62
N VAL A 100 17.98 4.34 -1.46
CA VAL A 100 19.41 4.03 -1.30
C VAL A 100 19.73 2.73 -2.04
N ASN A 101 20.62 2.82 -3.02
CA ASN A 101 21.02 1.75 -3.95
C ASN A 101 19.96 1.33 -4.98
N ASP A 102 18.94 2.15 -5.21
CA ASP A 102 17.91 1.89 -6.22
C ASP A 102 18.19 2.57 -7.56
N VAL A 103 17.67 1.98 -8.65
CA VAL A 103 17.62 2.60 -9.98
C VAL A 103 16.22 3.17 -10.20
N ILE A 104 16.14 4.49 -10.38
CA ILE A 104 14.86 5.18 -10.62
C ILE A 104 14.69 5.41 -12.11
N ILE A 105 13.57 4.92 -12.65
CA ILE A 105 13.18 5.12 -14.04
C ILE A 105 11.92 5.98 -14.06
N PHE A 106 12.03 7.19 -14.59
CA PHE A 106 10.86 8.03 -14.87
C PHE A 106 10.31 7.69 -16.25
N ASP A 107 9.15 7.06 -16.26
CA ASP A 107 8.35 6.96 -17.48
C ASP A 107 7.65 8.30 -17.76
N GLU A 108 7.58 8.69 -19.02
CA GLU A 108 6.98 9.95 -19.47
C GLU A 108 7.45 11.21 -18.70
N ALA A 109 8.76 11.33 -18.49
CA ALA A 109 9.41 12.39 -17.69
C ALA A 109 9.14 13.83 -18.15
N HIS A 110 8.53 14.03 -19.31
CA HIS A 110 8.13 15.34 -19.81
C HIS A 110 7.02 16.00 -18.96
N ASN A 111 6.29 15.22 -18.14
CA ASN A 111 5.26 15.71 -17.23
C ASN A 111 5.80 16.14 -15.85
N VAL A 112 7.11 15.98 -15.62
CA VAL A 112 7.78 16.39 -14.38
C VAL A 112 8.33 17.81 -14.59
N GLN A 113 7.51 18.82 -14.28
CA GLN A 113 7.90 20.24 -14.24
C GLN A 113 7.92 20.76 -12.80
#